data_AF-A0A345PIX8-F1
#
_entry.id   AF-A0A345PIX8-F1
#
_cell.length_a   1.000
_cell.length_b   1.000
_cell.length_c   1.000
_cell.angle_alpha   90.00
_cell.angle_beta   90.00
_cell.angle_gamma   90.00
#
_symmetry.space_group_name_H-M   'P 1'
#
loop_
_entity.id
_entity.type
_entity.pdbx_description
1 polymer ?
#
loop_
_entity_poly.entity_id
_entity_poly.type
_entity_poly.pdbx_seq_one_letter_code
_entity_poly.pdbx_strand_id
1 'polypeptide(L)'
;MRKVYLDRTELTGAINVNLKDTEVIPAGTRIYSMSVYHKNEEYQKYANDYDIQFIFDDDIPHLEFYTVPYVDIMAKDSKGGFIGTVGQQCDLKSDAPICYINKHLECLVISENGEDFLSNIGSWQDNLKPYDKITVYRSKAEAEMELEFIDLSV
;
A
#
# COMPACT_ATOMS: atom_id res chain seq x y z
N MET A 1 24.42 -9.26 1.44
CA MET A 1 23.85 -8.82 0.15
C MET A 1 23.54 -7.34 0.30
N ARG A 2 24.02 -6.48 -0.61
CA ARG A 2 23.72 -5.03 -0.59
C ARG A 2 22.23 -4.86 -0.90
N LYS A 3 21.58 -3.88 -0.26
CA LYS A 3 20.19 -3.52 -0.55
C LYS A 3 20.16 -2.15 -1.21
N VAL A 4 19.40 -2.02 -2.28
CA VAL A 4 19.08 -0.74 -2.92
C VAL A 4 17.58 -0.66 -3.14
N TYR A 5 17.06 0.56 -3.18
CA TYR A 5 15.63 0.79 -3.23
C TYR A 5 15.21 1.37 -4.57
N LEU A 6 14.12 0.85 -5.10
CA LEU A 6 13.52 1.34 -6.33
C LEU A 6 12.25 2.12 -5.98
N ASP A 7 12.29 3.44 -6.11
CA ASP A 7 11.10 4.28 -5.91
C ASP A 7 10.07 3.99 -6.99
N ARG A 8 8.89 3.49 -6.59
CA ARG A 8 7.80 3.12 -7.48
C ARG A 8 6.73 4.19 -7.62
N THR A 9 6.81 5.31 -6.90
CA THR A 9 5.76 6.34 -6.82
C THR A 9 5.31 6.85 -8.20
N GLU A 10 6.27 7.26 -9.03
CA GLU A 10 6.02 7.80 -10.38
C GLU A 10 6.22 6.77 -11.51
N LEU A 11 6.64 5.55 -11.18
CA LEU A 11 7.00 4.55 -12.17
C LEU A 11 5.78 3.78 -12.68
N THR A 12 5.51 3.88 -13.99
CA THR A 12 4.43 3.16 -14.66
C THR A 12 4.93 1.96 -15.45
N GLY A 13 4.14 0.87 -15.46
CA GLY A 13 4.45 -0.33 -16.26
C GLY A 13 5.37 -1.33 -15.56
N ALA A 14 5.83 -2.32 -16.35
CA ALA A 14 6.72 -3.36 -15.85
C ALA A 14 8.17 -2.86 -15.85
N ILE A 15 8.81 -2.89 -14.68
CA ILE A 15 10.20 -2.47 -14.50
C ILE A 15 10.97 -3.65 -13.93
N ASN A 16 12.07 -3.99 -14.62
CA ASN A 16 12.99 -5.03 -14.19
C ASN A 16 14.37 -4.39 -14.02
N VAL A 17 14.90 -4.43 -12.80
CA VAL A 17 16.25 -4.01 -12.48
C VAL A 17 17.01 -5.23 -11.97
N ASN A 18 18.10 -5.58 -12.63
CA ASN A 18 18.98 -6.68 -12.23
C ASN A 18 20.37 -6.14 -11.94
N LEU A 19 20.76 -6.23 -10.67
CA LEU A 19 22.07 -5.81 -10.17
C LEU A 19 22.76 -7.01 -9.53
N LYS A 20 24.03 -7.24 -9.90
CA LYS A 20 24.79 -8.35 -9.37
C LYS A 20 24.98 -8.20 -7.85
N ASP A 21 24.79 -9.30 -7.11
CA ASP A 21 24.98 -9.40 -5.66
C ASP A 21 24.21 -8.36 -4.82
N THR A 22 23.12 -7.82 -5.39
CA THR A 22 22.34 -6.72 -4.83
C THR A 22 20.86 -7.06 -4.86
N GLU A 23 20.20 -6.89 -3.72
CA GLU A 23 18.75 -7.00 -3.59
C GLU A 23 18.12 -5.64 -3.92
N VAL A 24 17.17 -5.64 -4.85
CA VAL A 24 16.39 -4.46 -5.20
C VAL A 24 15.04 -4.54 -4.50
N ILE A 25 14.77 -3.59 -3.61
CA ILE A 25 13.53 -3.53 -2.84
C ILE A 25 12.65 -2.42 -3.44
N PRO A 26 11.47 -2.74 -3.99
CA PRO A 26 10.50 -1.72 -4.37
C PRO A 26 10.08 -0.91 -3.15
N ALA A 27 10.00 0.40 -3.32
CA ALA A 27 9.68 1.36 -2.26
C ALA A 27 8.69 2.40 -2.77
N GLY A 28 8.07 3.10 -1.83
CA GLY A 28 7.09 4.15 -2.07
C GLY A 28 5.65 3.70 -1.94
N THR A 29 4.76 4.69 -1.92
CA THR A 29 3.34 4.47 -1.76
C THR A 29 2.61 4.94 -3.00
N ARG A 30 1.65 4.16 -3.49
CA ARG A 30 0.75 4.57 -4.58
C ARG A 30 -0.70 4.38 -4.20
N ILE A 31 -1.57 4.97 -5.01
CA ILE A 31 -3.01 4.78 -4.93
C ILE A 31 -3.44 3.91 -6.10
N TYR A 32 -4.06 2.79 -5.76
CA TYR A 32 -4.90 2.02 -6.64
C TYR A 32 -6.32 2.58 -6.60
N SER A 33 -6.70 3.32 -7.63
CA SER A 33 -8.05 3.84 -7.82
C SER A 33 -8.82 2.98 -8.82
N MET A 34 -10.12 2.84 -8.58
CA MET A 34 -11.03 2.16 -9.48
C MET A 34 -11.89 3.16 -10.25
N SER A 35 -12.33 2.75 -11.43
CA SER A 35 -13.25 3.59 -12.20
C SER A 35 -14.56 3.80 -11.46
N VAL A 36 -15.06 5.04 -11.49
CA VAL A 36 -16.37 5.42 -10.91
C VAL A 36 -17.52 4.59 -11.46
N TYR A 37 -17.39 4.03 -12.67
CA TYR A 37 -18.37 3.11 -13.26
C TYR A 37 -18.55 1.81 -12.47
N HIS A 38 -17.57 1.42 -11.65
CA HIS A 38 -17.64 0.23 -10.80
C HIS A 38 -18.29 0.52 -9.44
N LYS A 39 -18.56 1.80 -9.09
CA LYS A 39 -19.27 2.14 -7.86
C LYS A 39 -20.64 1.48 -7.85
N ASN A 40 -20.97 0.81 -6.75
CA ASN A 40 -22.22 0.09 -6.58
C ASN A 40 -22.60 0.03 -5.09
N GLU A 41 -23.75 -0.58 -4.80
CA GLU A 41 -24.27 -0.72 -3.43
C GLU A 41 -23.36 -1.54 -2.51
N GLU A 42 -22.59 -2.49 -3.07
CA GLU A 42 -21.66 -3.32 -2.29
C GLU A 42 -20.49 -2.49 -1.76
N TYR A 43 -19.89 -1.63 -2.58
CA TYR A 43 -18.85 -0.70 -2.12
C TYR A 43 -19.40 0.31 -1.09
N GLN A 44 -20.63 0.79 -1.28
CA GLN A 44 -21.27 1.66 -0.30
C GLN A 44 -21.53 0.94 1.03
N LYS A 45 -21.90 -0.35 0.98
CA LYS A 45 -22.06 -1.18 2.15
C LYS A 45 -20.75 -1.32 2.92
N TYR A 46 -19.63 -1.57 2.25
CA TYR A 46 -18.31 -1.64 2.92
C TYR A 46 -17.95 -0.34 3.64
N ALA A 47 -18.25 0.81 3.04
CA ALA A 47 -18.05 2.11 3.67
C ALA A 47 -18.93 2.30 4.91
N ASN A 48 -20.21 1.92 4.82
CA ASN A 48 -21.18 2.14 5.90
C ASN A 48 -21.00 1.15 7.07
N ASP A 49 -20.81 -0.13 6.76
CA ASP A 49 -20.86 -1.21 7.74
C ASP A 49 -19.48 -1.50 8.35
N TYR A 50 -18.41 -1.30 7.58
CA TYR A 50 -17.05 -1.74 7.93
C TYR A 50 -16.01 -0.61 7.93
N ASP A 51 -16.42 0.62 7.62
CA ASP A 51 -15.54 1.79 7.50
C ASP A 51 -14.40 1.59 6.48
N ILE A 52 -14.69 0.87 5.38
CA ILE A 52 -13.76 0.66 4.26
C ILE A 52 -14.27 1.42 3.05
N GLN A 53 -13.63 2.54 2.75
CA GLN A 53 -13.93 3.40 1.62
C GLN A 53 -12.92 3.12 0.50
N PHE A 54 -13.27 2.23 -0.42
CA PHE A 54 -12.45 1.99 -1.61
C PHE A 54 -12.27 3.28 -2.42
N ILE A 55 -11.06 3.47 -2.96
CA ILE A 55 -10.69 4.68 -3.69
C ILE A 55 -11.14 4.57 -5.15
N PHE A 56 -11.77 5.64 -5.63
CA PHE A 56 -12.22 5.76 -7.02
C PHE A 56 -11.61 7.00 -7.67
N ASP A 57 -11.60 7.03 -9.01
CA ASP A 57 -10.95 8.07 -9.81
C ASP A 57 -11.43 9.50 -9.52
N ASP A 58 -12.63 9.67 -8.94
CA ASP A 58 -13.22 10.97 -8.60
C ASP A 58 -12.92 11.45 -7.16
N ASP A 59 -12.29 10.62 -6.32
CA ASP A 59 -11.96 10.94 -4.92
C ASP A 59 -10.62 10.32 -4.50
N ILE A 60 -9.56 10.71 -5.21
CA ILE A 60 -8.19 10.27 -4.93
C ILE A 60 -7.62 11.09 -3.76
N PRO A 61 -7.28 10.47 -2.61
CA PRO A 61 -6.69 11.19 -1.49
C PRO A 61 -5.26 11.64 -1.78
N HIS A 62 -4.79 12.67 -1.07
CA HIS A 62 -3.38 13.03 -1.04
C HIS A 62 -2.67 12.19 0.04
N LEU A 63 -1.54 11.55 -0.32
CA LEU A 63 -0.72 10.79 0.61
C LEU A 63 0.44 11.64 1.13
N GLU A 64 0.60 11.71 2.45
CA GLU A 64 1.69 12.44 3.11
C GLU A 64 2.67 11.50 3.82
N PHE A 65 2.94 10.34 3.20
CA PHE A 65 3.87 9.36 3.72
C PHE A 65 4.45 8.50 2.60
N TYR A 66 5.53 7.78 2.91
CA TYR A 66 6.30 6.95 1.99
C TYR A 66 6.62 5.62 2.67
N THR A 67 6.39 4.48 2.00
CA THR A 67 6.60 3.16 2.61
C THR A 67 7.81 2.43 2.05
N VAL A 68 8.45 1.63 2.90
CA VAL A 68 9.47 0.67 2.49
C VAL A 68 9.18 -0.66 3.18
N PRO A 69 8.88 -1.75 2.44
CA PRO A 69 8.75 -1.84 0.99
C PRO A 69 7.51 -1.09 0.45
N TYR A 70 7.35 -1.15 -0.87
CA TYR A 70 6.24 -0.57 -1.62
C TYR A 70 4.87 -0.97 -1.05
N VAL A 71 3.93 -0.03 -1.00
CA VAL A 71 2.53 -0.29 -0.66
C VAL A 71 1.63 0.38 -1.69
N ASP A 72 0.66 -0.38 -2.21
CA ASP A 72 -0.38 0.15 -3.08
C ASP A 72 -1.69 0.27 -2.29
N ILE A 73 -2.21 1.48 -2.16
CA ILE A 73 -3.35 1.82 -1.31
C ILE A 73 -4.63 1.71 -2.10
N MET A 74 -5.57 0.87 -1.64
CA MET A 74 -6.84 0.62 -2.31
C MET A 74 -8.05 1.26 -1.62
N ALA A 75 -7.93 1.55 -0.32
CA ALA A 75 -9.03 2.09 0.47
C ALA A 75 -8.54 2.99 1.60
N LYS A 76 -9.44 3.82 2.12
CA LYS A 76 -9.28 4.64 3.31
C LYS A 76 -10.38 4.34 4.32
N ASP A 77 -10.18 4.71 5.58
CA ASP A 77 -11.23 4.73 6.60
C ASP A 77 -11.62 6.16 6.98
N SER A 78 -12.68 6.31 7.77
CA SER A 78 -13.12 7.61 8.29
C SER A 78 -12.18 8.25 9.32
N LYS A 79 -11.20 7.50 9.84
CA LYS A 79 -10.25 7.93 10.88
C LYS A 79 -8.95 8.48 10.31
N GLY A 80 -8.80 8.49 8.98
CA GLY A 80 -7.60 8.95 8.29
C GLY A 80 -6.53 7.87 8.15
N GLY A 81 -6.91 6.60 8.26
CA GLY A 81 -6.06 5.46 7.92
C GLY A 81 -6.29 4.97 6.50
N PHE A 82 -5.33 4.18 6.01
CA PHE A 82 -5.30 3.65 4.66
C PHE A 82 -5.09 2.13 4.66
N ILE A 83 -5.72 1.44 3.72
CA ILE A 83 -5.61 -0.01 3.53
C ILE A 83 -4.95 -0.26 2.18
N GLY A 84 -3.97 -1.16 2.13
CA GLY A 84 -3.20 -1.42 0.92
C GLY A 84 -2.56 -2.80 0.85
N THR A 85 -2.10 -3.16 -0.34
CA THR A 85 -1.36 -4.39 -0.62
C THR A 85 0.14 -4.13 -0.46
N VAL A 86 0.83 -5.06 0.19
CA VAL A 86 2.26 -4.94 0.47
C VAL A 86 3.11 -5.51 -0.66
N GLY A 87 4.14 -4.78 -1.07
CA GLY A 87 5.21 -5.23 -1.96
C GLY A 87 4.86 -5.31 -3.44
N GLN A 88 3.58 -5.15 -3.80
CA GLN A 88 3.11 -5.18 -5.18
C GLN A 88 1.86 -4.35 -5.40
N GLN A 89 1.51 -4.16 -6.68
CA GLN A 89 0.28 -3.49 -7.07
C GLN A 89 -0.93 -4.24 -6.49
N CYS A 90 -2.00 -3.51 -6.17
CA CYS A 90 -3.21 -4.12 -5.63
C CYS A 90 -3.74 -5.23 -6.53
N ASP A 91 -3.71 -6.45 -5.99
CA ASP A 91 -4.33 -7.63 -6.57
C ASP A 91 -4.87 -8.49 -5.42
N LEU A 92 -6.19 -8.48 -5.27
CA LEU A 92 -6.87 -9.23 -4.21
C LEU A 92 -6.84 -10.76 -4.44
N LYS A 93 -6.34 -11.23 -5.58
CA LYS A 93 -6.10 -12.65 -5.86
C LYS A 93 -4.67 -13.10 -5.56
N SER A 94 -3.81 -12.17 -5.15
CA SER A 94 -2.43 -12.47 -4.86
C SER A 94 -2.22 -12.88 -3.40
N ASP A 95 -1.13 -13.59 -3.14
CA ASP A 95 -0.70 -13.98 -1.79
C ASP A 95 -0.03 -12.82 -1.00
N ALA A 96 -0.12 -11.58 -1.49
CA ALA A 96 0.49 -10.44 -0.79
C ALA A 96 -0.34 -10.00 0.42
N PRO A 97 0.30 -9.73 1.56
CA PRO A 97 -0.37 -9.22 2.75
C PRO A 97 -1.15 -7.93 2.48
N ILE A 98 -2.24 -7.78 3.22
CA ILE A 98 -2.99 -6.53 3.28
C ILE A 98 -2.62 -5.83 4.59
N CYS A 99 -2.16 -4.59 4.48
CA CYS A 99 -1.82 -3.74 5.61
C CYS A 99 -2.82 -2.61 5.81
N TYR A 100 -2.85 -2.09 7.03
CA TYR A 100 -3.49 -0.85 7.43
C TYR A 100 -2.44 0.10 8.00
N ILE A 101 -2.36 1.31 7.46
CA ILE A 101 -1.49 2.38 7.93
C ILE A 101 -2.40 3.44 8.56
N ASN A 102 -2.26 3.65 9.87
CA ASN A 102 -3.11 4.60 10.56
C ASN A 102 -2.62 6.05 10.42
N LYS A 103 -3.41 7.02 10.90
CA LYS A 103 -3.06 8.45 10.89
C LYS A 103 -1.77 8.82 11.64
N HIS A 104 -1.26 7.92 12.49
CA HIS A 104 -0.02 8.08 13.23
C HIS A 104 1.17 7.42 12.53
N LEU A 105 0.96 6.94 11.29
CA LEU A 105 1.94 6.22 10.47
C LEU A 105 2.39 4.87 11.07
N GLU A 106 1.57 4.28 11.94
CA GLU A 106 1.78 2.93 12.41
C GLU A 106 1.22 1.94 11.38
N CYS A 107 2.04 0.98 10.96
CA CYS A 107 1.64 -0.06 10.03
C CYS A 107 1.23 -1.34 10.77
N LEU A 108 0.05 -1.85 10.43
CA LEU A 108 -0.51 -3.09 10.94
C LEU A 108 -0.82 -4.02 9.77
N VAL A 109 -0.67 -5.33 9.96
CA VAL A 109 -1.20 -6.33 9.02
C VAL A 109 -2.62 -6.67 9.45
N ILE A 110 -3.54 -6.72 8.48
CA ILE A 110 -4.95 -7.02 8.72
C ILE A 110 -5.40 -8.32 8.03
N SER A 111 -4.62 -8.79 7.06
CA SER A 111 -4.84 -10.07 6.40
C SER A 111 -3.57 -10.60 5.75
N GLU A 112 -3.47 -11.93 5.62
CA GLU A 112 -2.33 -12.60 4.96
C GLU A 112 -2.35 -12.42 3.43
N ASN A 113 -3.54 -12.29 2.85
CA ASN A 113 -3.75 -12.08 1.42
C ASN A 113 -5.11 -11.40 1.17
N GLY A 114 -5.39 -11.09 -0.10
CA GLY A 114 -6.64 -10.42 -0.50
C GLY A 114 -7.89 -11.29 -0.38
N GLU A 115 -7.78 -12.61 -0.60
CA GLU A 115 -8.91 -13.54 -0.46
C GLU A 115 -9.37 -13.65 0.99
N ASP A 116 -8.42 -13.79 1.92
CA ASP A 116 -8.67 -13.80 3.36
C ASP A 116 -9.23 -12.47 3.85
N PHE A 117 -8.78 -11.35 3.27
CA PHE A 117 -9.28 -10.03 3.60
C PHE A 117 -10.75 -9.88 3.23
N LEU A 118 -11.13 -10.28 2.00
CA LEU A 118 -12.51 -10.23 1.54
C LEU A 118 -13.41 -11.17 2.34
N SER A 119 -12.92 -12.37 2.66
CA SER A 119 -13.68 -13.37 3.43
C SER A 119 -13.97 -12.93 4.87
N ASN A 120 -13.08 -12.12 5.45
CA ASN A 120 -13.18 -11.62 6.84
C ASN A 120 -13.41 -10.11 6.91
N ILE A 121 -13.87 -9.49 5.82
CA ILE A 121 -13.94 -8.03 5.69
C ILE A 121 -14.78 -7.37 6.79
N GLY A 122 -15.81 -8.06 7.28
CA GLY A 122 -16.70 -7.54 8.32
C GLY A 122 -16.08 -7.38 9.70
N SER A 123 -14.94 -8.03 9.95
CA SER A 123 -14.22 -8.01 11.24
C SER A 123 -12.74 -7.69 11.06
N TRP A 124 -12.37 -6.98 9.99
CA TRP A 124 -10.97 -6.71 9.65
C TRP A 124 -10.21 -5.99 10.78
N GLN A 125 -10.90 -5.14 11.56
CA GLN A 125 -10.32 -4.40 12.69
C GLN A 125 -9.91 -5.32 13.85
N ASP A 126 -10.52 -6.50 13.99
CA ASP A 126 -10.16 -7.47 15.03
C ASP A 126 -8.83 -8.18 14.71
N ASN A 127 -8.37 -8.09 13.46
CA ASN A 127 -7.16 -8.74 12.96
C ASN A 127 -5.91 -7.85 13.01
N LEU A 128 -6.03 -6.63 13.54
CA LEU A 128 -4.93 -5.67 13.63
C LEU A 128 -3.74 -6.23 14.42
N LYS A 129 -2.62 -6.48 13.72
CA LYS A 129 -1.36 -6.92 14.33
C LYS A 129 -0.23 -6.00 13.90
N PRO A 130 0.69 -5.58 14.80
CA PRO A 130 1.86 -4.80 14.42
C PRO A 130 2.63 -5.48 13.27
N TYR A 131 3.07 -4.70 12.30
CA TYR A 131 3.77 -5.23 11.13
C TYR A 131 5.12 -4.54 10.94
N ASP A 132 6.17 -5.22 11.40
CA ASP A 132 7.56 -4.76 11.41
C ASP A 132 8.28 -4.87 10.06
N LYS A 133 7.62 -5.49 9.07
CA LYS A 133 8.15 -5.63 7.71
C LYS A 133 7.99 -4.37 6.86
N ILE A 134 7.25 -3.36 7.33
CA ILE A 134 7.10 -2.07 6.65
C ILE A 134 7.59 -0.96 7.57
N THR A 135 8.47 -0.12 7.04
CA THR A 135 8.82 1.17 7.60
C THR A 135 8.02 2.25 6.89
N VAL A 136 7.38 3.13 7.65
CA VAL A 136 6.62 4.28 7.13
C VAL A 136 7.40 5.55 7.46
N TYR A 137 7.80 6.26 6.41
CA TYR A 137 8.45 7.56 6.46
C TYR A 137 7.41 8.65 6.20
N ARG A 138 7.63 9.86 6.72
CA ARG A 138 6.80 11.05 6.44
C ARG A 138 7.00 11.58 5.03
N SER A 139 8.10 11.21 4.38
CA SER A 139 8.38 11.60 3.00
C SER A 139 9.44 10.70 2.36
N LYS A 140 9.53 10.75 1.03
CA LYS A 140 10.65 10.15 0.29
C LYS A 140 12.00 10.71 0.72
N ALA A 141 12.08 12.03 0.93
CA ALA A 141 13.32 12.69 1.33
C ALA A 141 13.85 12.18 2.68
N GLU A 142 12.96 11.86 3.61
CA GLU A 142 13.34 11.22 4.89
C GLU A 142 13.89 9.81 4.66
N ALA A 143 13.26 9.01 3.79
CA ALA A 143 13.76 7.69 3.44
C ALA A 143 15.15 7.77 2.77
N GLU A 144 15.38 8.75 1.90
CA GLU A 144 16.66 8.97 1.21
C GLU A 144 17.81 9.37 2.16
N MET A 145 17.52 9.84 3.38
CA MET A 145 18.54 10.08 4.40
C MET A 145 19.15 8.79 4.95
N GLU A 146 18.42 7.68 4.87
CA GLU A 146 18.79 6.38 5.46
C GLU A 146 19.08 5.31 4.40
N LEU A 147 18.45 5.42 3.23
CA LEU A 147 18.38 4.36 2.23
C LEU A 147 19.00 4.78 0.90
N GLU A 148 19.67 3.83 0.26
CA GLU A 148 20.27 4.04 -1.07
C GLU A 148 19.26 3.74 -2.18
N PHE A 149 18.86 4.77 -2.93
CA PHE A 149 17.94 4.64 -4.05
C PHE A 149 18.64 4.49 -5.39
N ILE A 150 18.05 3.68 -6.28
CA ILE A 150 18.45 3.60 -7.68
C ILE A 150 18.01 4.89 -8.39
N ASP A 151 18.96 5.56 -9.02
CA ASP A 151 18.69 6.64 -9.96
C ASP A 151 18.44 6.05 -11.36
N LEU A 152 17.25 6.30 -11.89
CA LEU A 152 16.85 5.90 -13.24
C LEU A 152 16.89 7.06 -14.24
N SER A 153 17.34 8.25 -13.82
CA SER A 153 17.58 9.34 -14.75
C SER A 153 18.69 8.97 -15.73
N VAL A 154 18.43 9.24 -17.02
CA VAL A 154 19.35 8.98 -18.15
C VAL A 154 19.94 10.30 -18.62
#